data_AF-A0A6I2V2T8-F1
#
_entry.id   AF-A0A6I2V2T8-F1
#
_cell.length_a   1.000
_cell.length_b   1.000
_cell.length_c   1.000
_cell.angle_alpha   90.00
_cell.angle_beta   90.00
_cell.angle_gamma   90.00
#
_symmetry.space_group_name_H-M   'P 1'
#
loop_
_entity.id
_entity.type
_entity.pdbx_description
1 polymer ?
#
loop_
_entity_poly.entity_id
_entity_poly.type
_entity_poly.pdbx_seq_one_letter_code
_entity_poly.pdbx_strand_id
1 'polypeptide(L)'
;FAFCKFREGGTTIRNLLEFHWSRDQKGYAVATIKAESFRYNMVRNLVGAAVCVGEKRFEPAWMLKTLEDKVRIPDSYVFPAKGLTLIKVDYPNESEYLTRYNNYLASTSAEEPES
;
A
#
# COMPACT_ATOMS: atom_id res chain seq x y z
N PHE A 1 7.50 7.82 -6.53
CA PHE A 1 6.75 6.69 -5.94
C PHE A 1 7.12 6.61 -4.48
N ALA A 2 6.15 6.72 -3.57
CA ALA A 2 6.45 6.89 -2.14
C ALA A 2 6.71 5.55 -1.43
N PHE A 3 5.69 4.69 -1.42
CA PHE A 3 5.69 3.48 -0.60
C PHE A 3 6.00 2.19 -1.35
N CYS A 4 6.22 2.20 -2.66
CA CYS A 4 6.51 0.98 -3.41
C CYS A 4 7.49 1.25 -4.55
N LYS A 5 8.36 0.28 -4.87
CA LYS A 5 9.34 0.45 -5.95
C LYS A 5 8.62 0.45 -7.31
N PHE A 6 8.84 1.49 -8.11
CA PHE A 6 8.42 1.52 -9.52
C PHE A 6 9.19 0.47 -10.34
N ARG A 7 8.53 -0.08 -11.35
CA ARG A 7 9.11 -0.95 -12.38
C ARG A 7 8.69 -0.38 -13.73
N GLU A 8 9.58 -0.40 -14.72
CA GLU A 8 9.27 0.03 -16.09
C GLU A 8 8.04 -0.70 -16.63
N GLY A 9 7.17 0.04 -17.33
CA GLY A 9 5.95 -0.49 -17.93
C GLY A 9 4.76 -0.70 -16.99
N GLY A 10 4.75 -0.13 -15.77
CA GLY A 10 3.56 -0.23 -14.91
C GLY A 10 3.37 0.92 -13.92
N THR A 11 2.11 1.24 -13.63
CA THR A 11 1.75 2.31 -12.67
C THR A 11 2.04 1.91 -11.22
N THR A 12 2.42 2.87 -10.37
CA THR A 12 2.56 2.66 -8.91
C THR A 12 1.29 2.98 -8.13
N ILE A 13 0.25 3.49 -8.79
CA ILE A 13 -1.02 3.86 -8.17
C ILE A 13 -1.76 2.58 -7.78
N ARG A 14 -2.26 2.54 -6.54
CA ARG A 14 -2.99 1.40 -5.98
C ARG A 14 -4.10 1.94 -5.08
N ASN A 15 -5.28 1.32 -5.18
CA ASN A 15 -6.40 1.65 -4.34
C ASN A 15 -6.29 0.94 -2.98
N LEU A 16 -6.01 1.71 -1.93
CA LEU A 16 -5.95 1.24 -0.55
C LEU A 16 -7.35 1.32 0.05
N LEU A 17 -7.93 0.17 0.36
CA LEU A 17 -9.30 0.04 0.86
C LEU A 17 -9.38 0.14 2.37
N GLU A 18 -8.33 -0.28 3.07
CA GLU A 18 -8.25 -0.24 4.52
C GLU A 18 -6.80 -0.03 4.96
N PHE A 19 -6.61 0.85 5.93
CA PHE A 19 -5.37 0.97 6.69
C PHE A 19 -5.69 1.28 8.15
N HIS A 20 -5.83 0.24 8.94
CA HIS A 20 -6.32 0.32 10.31
C HIS A 20 -5.30 -0.24 11.30
N TRP A 21 -5.21 0.37 12.47
CA TRP A 21 -4.36 -0.07 13.57
C TRP A 21 -5.20 -0.36 14.80
N SER A 22 -4.92 -1.50 15.44
CA SER A 22 -5.51 -1.89 16.71
C SER A 22 -4.47 -2.47 17.65
N ARG A 23 -4.88 -2.68 18.91
CA ARG A 23 -4.10 -3.45 19.89
C ARG A 23 -4.79 -4.78 20.10
N ASP A 24 -4.05 -5.87 19.98
CA ASP A 24 -4.58 -7.19 20.32
C ASP A 24 -4.64 -7.40 21.84
N GLN A 25 -5.19 -8.54 22.27
CA GLN A 25 -5.32 -8.90 23.69
C GLN A 25 -3.98 -9.05 24.41
N LYS A 26 -2.88 -9.23 23.67
CA LYS A 26 -1.51 -9.35 24.20
C LYS A 26 -0.77 -8.00 24.18
N GLY A 27 -1.42 -6.93 23.71
CA GLY A 27 -0.88 -5.57 23.62
C GLY A 27 -0.06 -5.29 22.36
N TYR A 28 0.03 -6.23 21.41
CA TYR A 28 0.73 -6.00 20.15
C TYR A 28 -0.04 -5.03 19.27
N ALA A 29 0.69 -4.13 18.59
CA ALA A 29 0.11 -3.30 17.55
C ALA A 29 -0.09 -4.14 16.29
N VAL A 30 -1.32 -4.20 15.80
CA VAL A 30 -1.68 -4.96 14.61
C VAL A 30 -2.20 -4.00 13.54
N ALA A 31 -1.58 -4.05 12.36
CA ALA A 31 -2.02 -3.29 11.20
C ALA A 31 -2.84 -4.20 10.26
N THR A 32 -4.09 -3.83 10.01
CA THR A 32 -4.93 -4.43 8.96
C THR A 32 -4.85 -3.56 7.73
N ILE A 33 -4.42 -4.16 6.61
CA ILE A 33 -4.19 -3.46 5.35
C ILE A 33 -4.91 -4.21 4.24
N LYS A 34 -5.86 -3.56 3.58
CA LYS A 34 -6.60 -4.09 2.43
C LYS A 34 -6.40 -3.19 1.23
N ALA A 35 -6.16 -3.78 0.07
CA ALA A 35 -6.04 -3.07 -1.20
C ALA A 35 -6.53 -3.97 -2.34
N GLU A 36 -6.80 -3.37 -3.49
CA GLU A 36 -7.05 -4.14 -4.72
C GLU A 36 -5.81 -4.91 -5.17
N SER A 37 -4.63 -4.31 -5.01
CA SER A 37 -3.36 -5.01 -5.17
C SER A 37 -2.22 -4.28 -4.45
N PHE A 38 -1.17 -5.03 -4.12
CA PHE A 38 0.04 -4.49 -3.51
C PHE A 38 1.24 -4.61 -4.46
N ARG A 39 2.10 -3.60 -4.44
CA ARG A 39 3.40 -3.63 -5.14
C ARG A 39 4.52 -4.07 -4.20
N TYR A 40 5.71 -4.31 -4.77
CA TYR A 40 6.88 -4.76 -4.03
C TYR A 40 7.20 -3.84 -2.83
N ASN A 41 7.33 -4.45 -1.65
CA ASN A 41 7.54 -3.80 -0.35
C ASN A 41 6.46 -2.79 0.09
N MET A 42 5.34 -2.65 -0.62
CA MET A 42 4.32 -1.62 -0.32
C MET A 42 3.83 -1.67 1.12
N VAL A 43 3.39 -2.85 1.56
CA VAL A 43 2.88 -3.06 2.91
C VAL A 43 3.95 -2.77 3.97
N ARG A 44 5.18 -3.25 3.75
CA ARG A 44 6.29 -3.08 4.70
C ARG A 44 6.73 -1.62 4.82
N ASN A 45 6.65 -0.85 3.73
CA ASN A 45 6.94 0.58 3.72
C ASN A 45 5.83 1.39 4.40
N LEU A 46 4.56 1.06 4.17
CA LEU A 46 3.43 1.70 4.86
C LEU A 46 3.52 1.49 6.38
N VAL A 47 3.78 0.25 6.80
CA VAL A 47 3.97 -0.09 8.21
C VAL A 47 5.20 0.63 8.79
N GLY A 48 6.33 0.62 8.09
CA GLY A 48 7.55 1.29 8.57
C GLY A 48 7.39 2.80 8.74
N ALA A 49 6.68 3.45 7.83
CA ALA A 49 6.36 4.87 7.93
C ALA A 49 5.46 5.18 9.13
N ALA A 50 4.39 4.39 9.33
CA ALA A 50 3.50 4.54 10.48
C ALA A 50 4.22 4.29 11.81
N VAL A 51 5.16 3.34 11.85
CA VAL A 51 6.01 3.10 13.02
C VAL A 51 6.91 4.31 13.29
N CYS A 52 7.54 4.91 12.27
CA CYS A 52 8.36 6.10 12.49
C CYS A 52 7.55 7.28 13.05
N VAL A 53 6.29 7.42 12.65
CA VAL A 53 5.35 8.38 13.25
C VAL A 53 5.02 8.01 14.69
N GLY A 54 4.71 6.73 14.96
CA GLY A 54 4.43 6.23 16.31
C GLY A 54 5.61 6.38 17.28
N GLU A 55 6.84 6.31 16.78
CA GLU A 55 8.09 6.56 17.51
C GLU A 55 8.44 8.05 17.62
N LYS A 56 7.60 8.95 17.08
CA LYS A 56 7.82 10.42 17.04
C LYS A 56 9.08 10.85 16.30
N ARG A 57 9.58 10.02 15.37
CA ARG A 57 10.68 10.38 14.48
C ARG A 57 10.23 11.34 13.38
N PHE A 58 8.94 11.27 13.04
CA PHE A 58 8.26 12.19 12.14
C PHE A 58 6.88 12.54 12.70
N GLU A 59 6.41 13.75 12.37
CA GLU A 59 5.04 14.16 12.65
C GLU A 59 4.02 13.39 11.77
N PRO A 60 2.77 13.20 12.20
CA PRO A 60 1.76 12.47 11.42
C PRO A 60 1.57 12.97 9.99
N ALA A 61 1.68 14.28 9.77
CA ALA A 61 1.56 14.90 8.44
C ALA A 61 2.66 14.46 7.45
N TRP A 62 3.79 13.93 7.95
CA TRP A 62 4.90 13.51 7.10
C TRP A 62 4.53 12.39 6.14
N MET A 63 3.68 11.44 6.54
CA MET A 63 3.27 10.35 5.65
C MET A 63 2.45 10.86 4.47
N LEU A 64 1.52 11.78 4.71
CA LEU A 64 0.72 12.41 3.67
C LEU A 64 1.61 13.23 2.73
N LYS A 65 2.48 14.07 3.28
CA LYS A 65 3.44 14.86 2.50
C LYS A 65 4.34 13.98 1.63
N THR A 66 4.83 12.86 2.16
CA THR A 66 5.65 11.90 1.41
C THR A 66 4.89 11.30 0.22
N LEU A 67 3.59 11.05 0.39
CA LEU A 67 2.71 10.57 -0.68
C LEU A 67 2.51 11.64 -1.76
N GLU A 68 2.16 12.87 -1.35
CA GLU A 68 1.89 14.03 -2.22
C GLU A 68 3.13 14.44 -3.01
N ASP A 69 4.28 14.56 -2.34
CA ASP A 69 5.56 14.93 -2.95
C ASP A 69 6.16 13.77 -3.77
N LYS A 70 5.54 12.58 -3.74
CA LYS A 70 5.99 11.34 -4.42
C LYS A 70 7.43 10.93 -4.04
N VAL A 71 7.91 11.35 -2.87
CA VAL A 71 9.27 11.10 -2.37
C VAL A 71 9.39 9.66 -1.88
N ARG A 72 10.44 8.97 -2.35
CA ARG A 72 10.69 7.58 -1.96
C ARG A 72 11.12 7.51 -0.50
N ILE A 73 10.50 6.61 0.26
CA ILE A 73 10.93 6.30 1.62
C ILE A 73 12.27 5.54 1.60
N PRO A 74 13.25 5.90 2.45
CA PRO A 74 14.51 5.18 2.57
C PRO A 74 14.33 3.69 2.84
N ASP A 75 15.16 2.85 2.23
CA ASP A 75 15.12 1.40 2.44
C ASP A 75 15.41 1.01 3.92
N SER A 76 16.05 1.90 4.69
CA SER A 76 16.25 1.77 6.13
C SER A 76 14.96 1.81 6.95
N TYR A 77 13.85 2.29 6.39
CA TYR A 77 12.53 2.31 7.04
C TYR A 77 11.63 1.17 6.55
N VAL A 78 12.12 0.29 5.68
CA VAL A 78 11.36 -0.92 5.27
C VAL A 78 11.25 -1.84 6.49
N PHE A 79 10.03 -2.00 7.01
CA PHE A 79 9.81 -2.79 8.22
C PHE A 79 10.15 -4.28 8.02
N PRO A 80 10.60 -5.04 9.03
CA PRO A 80 10.94 -6.46 8.87
C PRO A 80 9.78 -7.33 8.35
N ALA A 81 10.10 -8.33 7.52
CA ALA A 81 9.10 -9.20 6.90
C ALA A 81 8.43 -10.20 7.88
N LYS A 82 9.09 -10.54 8.99
CA LYS A 82 8.66 -11.58 9.94
C LYS A 82 7.29 -11.35 10.59
N GLY A 83 6.77 -10.12 10.55
CA GLY A 83 5.44 -9.77 11.08
C GLY A 83 4.35 -9.64 10.01
N LEU A 84 4.66 -9.89 8.74
CA LEU A 84 3.72 -9.76 7.64
C LEU A 84 3.10 -11.11 7.29
N THR A 85 1.78 -11.19 7.34
CA THR A 85 1.00 -12.39 6.99
C THR A 85 -0.11 -12.02 6.03
N LEU A 86 -0.29 -12.81 4.96
CA LEU A 86 -1.46 -12.70 4.09
C LEU A 86 -2.65 -13.39 4.75
N ILE A 87 -3.72 -12.63 5.02
CA ILE A 87 -4.90 -13.12 5.75
C ILE A 87 -6.02 -13.59 4.82
N LYS A 88 -6.28 -12.87 3.73
CA LYS A 88 -7.42 -13.12 2.85
C LYS A 88 -7.14 -12.67 1.42
N VAL A 89 -7.70 -13.39 0.45
CA VAL A 89 -7.84 -12.97 -0.95
C VAL A 89 -9.32 -13.07 -1.32
N ASP A 90 -9.90 -11.95 -1.77
CA ASP A 90 -11.29 -11.90 -2.23
C ASP A 90 -11.34 -12.19 -3.74
N TYR A 91 -12.06 -13.25 -4.13
CA TYR A 91 -12.37 -13.54 -5.52
C TYR A 91 -13.82 -13.13 -5.81
N PRO A 92 -14.09 -12.39 -6.90
CA PRO A 92 -15.45 -12.04 -7.28
C PRO A 92 -16.24 -13.27 -7.76
N ASN A 93 -17.56 -13.14 -7.81
CA ASN A 93 -18.40 -14.14 -8.45
C ASN A 93 -18.08 -14.26 -9.94
N GLU A 94 -18.41 -15.41 -10.54
CA GLU A 94 -18.08 -15.64 -11.96
C GLU A 94 -18.68 -14.59 -12.90
N SER A 95 -19.93 -14.19 -12.61
CA SER A 95 -20.65 -13.15 -13.33
C SER A 95 -20.02 -11.76 -13.22
N GLU A 96 -19.17 -11.52 -12.22
CA GLU A 96 -18.52 -10.23 -11.97
C GLU A 96 -17.09 -10.16 -12.53
N TYR A 97 -16.49 -11.27 -12.96
CA TYR A 97 -15.10 -11.29 -13.43
C TYR A 97 -14.87 -10.34 -14.60
N LEU A 98 -15.67 -10.45 -15.66
CA LEU A 98 -15.54 -9.63 -16.87
C LEU A 98 -15.66 -8.14 -16.54
N THR A 99 -16.66 -7.77 -15.73
CA THR A 99 -16.85 -6.38 -15.31
C THR A 99 -15.66 -5.85 -14.53
N ARG A 100 -15.15 -6.60 -13.55
CA ARG A 100 -13.97 -6.18 -12.77
C ARG A 100 -12.70 -6.11 -13.61
N TYR A 101 -12.51 -7.06 -14.51
CA TYR A 101 -11.38 -7.06 -15.43
C TYR A 101 -11.40 -5.83 -16.35
N ASN A 102 -12.56 -5.52 -16.93
CA ASN A 102 -12.72 -4.34 -17.77
C ASN A 102 -12.49 -3.04 -16.99
N ASN A 103 -12.97 -2.94 -15.75
CA ASN A 103 -12.72 -1.79 -14.87
C ASN A 103 -11.22 -1.65 -14.54
N TYR A 104 -10.54 -2.77 -14.28
CA TYR A 104 -9.09 -2.78 -14.05
C TYR A 104 -8.30 -2.33 -15.29
N LEU A 105 -8.71 -2.76 -16.49
CA LEU A 105 -8.10 -2.27 -17.73
C LEU A 105 -8.34 -0.77 -17.90
N ALA A 106 -9.57 -0.30 -17.75
CA ALA A 106 -9.91 1.12 -17.89
C ALA A 106 -9.11 2.01 -16.92
N SER A 107 -8.92 1.60 -15.67
CA SER A 107 -8.11 2.34 -14.70
C SER A 107 -6.61 2.28 -14.97
N THR A 108 -6.14 1.30 -15.74
CA THR A 108 -4.73 1.18 -16.14
C THR A 108 -4.44 1.92 -17.45
N SER A 109 -5.42 2.01 -18.36
CA SER A 109 -5.30 2.66 -19.67
C SER A 109 -5.49 4.18 -19.64
N ALA A 110 -6.19 4.73 -18.65
CA ALA A 110 -6.45 6.17 -18.54
C ALA A 110 -5.21 7.01 -18.11
N GLU A 111 -4.05 6.38 -17.93
CA GLU A 111 -2.87 6.99 -17.31
C GLU A 111 -1.57 6.77 -18.10
N GLU A 112 -1.64 6.49 -19.42
CA GLU A 112 -0.48 6.70 -20.29
C GLU A 112 -0.26 8.23 -20.46
N PRO A 113 0.88 8.81 -20.04
CA PRO A 113 1.20 10.16 -20.47
C PRO A 113 1.46 10.12 -21.98
N GLU A 114 0.78 10.97 -22.74
CA GLU A 114 1.21 11.32 -24.10
C GLU A 114 2.70 11.70 -24.03
N SER A 115 3.48 11.02 -24.86
CA SER A 115 4.93 11.17 -24.99
C SER A 115 5.38 12.59 -25.30
#